data_AF-A0A942T059-F1
#
_entry.id   AF-A0A942T059-F1
#
_cell.length_a   1.000
_cell.length_b   1.000
_cell.length_c   1.000
_cell.angle_alpha   90.00
_cell.angle_beta   90.00
_cell.angle_gamma   90.00
#
_symmetry.space_group_name_H-M   'P 1'
#
loop_
_entity.id
_entity.type
_entity.pdbx_description
1 polymer ?
#
loop_
_entity_poly.entity_id
_entity_poly.type
_entity_poly.pdbx_seq_one_letter_code
_entity_poly.pdbx_strand_id
1 'polypeptide(L)'
;MGIDWLAFVTVAVVAVVSSCFVVAVYSVGLRLWSAADTRAGKFTVKDDGTIGPATVGFPHPSNVTGVVRLFRALSVLCFAVCGAAVLYGIYLIVPQFH
;
A
#
# COMPACT_ATOMS: atom_id res chain seq x y z
N MET A 1 4.05 44.37 3.08
CA MET A 1 4.07 42.91 2.87
C MET A 1 4.12 42.26 4.24
N GLY A 2 2.97 41.91 4.82
CA GLY A 2 2.93 41.19 6.09
C GLY A 2 3.07 39.70 5.82
N ILE A 3 4.00 39.03 6.52
CA ILE A 3 4.10 37.57 6.45
C ILE A 3 2.87 37.00 7.16
N ASP A 4 2.10 36.19 6.45
CA ASP A 4 1.01 35.45 7.06
C ASP A 4 1.57 34.20 7.74
N TRP A 5 1.86 34.31 9.03
CA TRP A 5 2.43 33.23 9.83
C TRP A 5 1.54 31.98 9.85
N LEU A 6 0.24 32.12 9.63
CA LEU A 6 -0.69 30.98 9.56
C LEU A 6 -0.47 30.14 8.29
N ALA A 7 0.01 30.72 7.19
CA ALA A 7 0.25 29.98 5.95
C ALA A 7 1.33 28.89 6.12
N PHE A 8 2.31 29.10 7.00
CA PHE A 8 3.30 28.06 7.30
C PHE A 8 2.71 26.89 8.07
N VAL A 9 1.82 27.18 9.04
CA VAL A 9 1.16 26.14 9.84
C VAL A 9 0.24 25.29 8.99
N THR A 10 -0.51 25.90 8.07
CA THR A 10 -1.40 25.16 7.17
C THR A 10 -0.62 24.21 6.27
N VAL A 11 0.49 24.67 5.66
CA VAL A 11 1.35 23.80 4.84
C VAL A 11 1.92 22.64 5.66
N ALA A 12 2.39 22.92 6.88
CA ALA A 12 2.92 21.87 7.76
C ALA A 12 1.86 20.80 8.07
N VAL A 13 0.64 21.20 8.43
CA VAL A 13 -0.46 20.27 8.71
C VAL A 13 -0.84 19.48 7.46
N VAL A 14 -1.00 20.14 6.32
CA VAL A 14 -1.36 19.48 5.05
C VAL A 14 -0.29 18.46 4.64
N ALA A 15 0.99 18.83 4.75
CA ALA A 15 2.10 17.94 4.41
C ALA A 15 2.13 16.70 5.31
N VAL A 16 1.98 16.88 6.64
CA VAL A 16 1.98 15.76 7.59
C VAL A 16 0.78 14.84 7.35
N VAL A 17 -0.43 15.39 7.22
CA VAL A 17 -1.64 14.59 6.99
C VAL A 17 -1.55 13.82 5.66
N SER A 18 -1.10 14.48 4.60
CA SER A 18 -0.91 13.84 3.29
C SER A 18 0.13 12.72 3.37
N SER A 19 1.26 12.96 4.04
CA SER A 19 2.30 11.94 4.25
C SER A 19 1.75 10.73 5.01
N CYS A 20 1.08 10.95 6.15
CA CYS A 20 0.47 9.87 6.92
C CYS A 20 -0.54 9.08 6.09
N PHE A 21 -1.36 9.75 5.28
CA PHE A 21 -2.31 9.10 4.40
C PHE A 21 -1.62 8.18 3.38
N VAL A 22 -0.64 8.70 2.63
CA VAL A 22 0.10 7.91 1.62
C VAL A 22 0.81 6.72 2.25
N VAL A 23 1.43 6.90 3.42
CA VAL A 23 2.11 5.83 4.16
C VAL A 23 1.13 4.76 4.63
N ALA A 24 -0.04 5.17 5.16
CA ALA A 24 -1.06 4.23 5.61
C ALA A 24 -1.63 3.41 4.44
N VAL A 25 -1.98 4.06 3.33
CA VAL A 25 -2.47 3.40 2.12
C VAL A 25 -1.42 2.43 1.57
N TYR A 26 -0.16 2.84 1.48
CA TYR A 26 0.92 1.97 1.02
C TYR A 26 1.11 0.75 1.95
N SER A 27 1.07 0.96 3.26
CA SER A 27 1.19 -0.09 4.27
C SER A 27 0.04 -1.09 4.20
N VAL A 28 -1.19 -0.62 3.95
CA VAL A 28 -2.35 -1.49 3.70
C VAL A 28 -2.12 -2.32 2.43
N GLY A 29 -1.60 -1.72 1.37
CA GLY A 29 -1.24 -2.43 0.13
C GLY A 29 -0.24 -3.57 0.38
N LEU A 30 0.83 -3.30 1.13
CA LEU A 30 1.81 -4.33 1.52
C LEU A 30 1.17 -5.45 2.36
N ARG A 31 0.29 -5.10 3.30
CA ARG A 31 -0.42 -6.09 4.13
C ARG A 31 -1.33 -6.99 3.29
N LEU A 32 -2.06 -6.42 2.35
CA LEU A 32 -2.92 -7.18 1.42
C LEU A 32 -2.09 -8.09 0.52
N TRP A 33 -0.94 -7.62 0.04
CA TRP A 33 -0.02 -8.40 -0.79
C TRP A 33 0.58 -9.57 -0.01
N SER A 34 1.08 -9.34 1.21
CA SER A 34 1.58 -10.38 2.10
C SER A 34 0.52 -11.45 2.36
N ALA A 35 -0.71 -11.02 2.66
CA ALA A 35 -1.81 -11.93 2.89
C ALA A 35 -2.19 -12.71 1.61
N ALA A 36 -2.03 -12.14 0.41
CA ALA A 36 -2.20 -12.86 -0.84
C ALA A 36 -1.13 -13.95 -1.03
N ASP A 37 0.14 -13.66 -0.71
CA ASP A 37 1.25 -14.62 -0.83
C ASP A 37 1.12 -15.79 0.16
N THR A 38 0.64 -15.56 1.38
CA THR A 38 0.31 -16.64 2.33
C THR A 38 -0.80 -17.55 1.78
N ARG A 39 -1.87 -16.96 1.21
CA ARG A 39 -2.99 -17.71 0.62
C ARG A 39 -2.63 -18.41 -0.69
N ALA A 40 -1.62 -17.90 -1.40
CA ALA A 40 -1.07 -18.52 -2.61
C ALA A 40 -0.12 -19.68 -2.30
N GLY A 41 0.15 -19.98 -1.01
CA GLY A 41 1.06 -21.05 -0.62
C GLY A 41 2.51 -20.75 -0.99
N LYS A 42 2.93 -19.48 -1.01
CA LYS A 42 4.37 -19.18 -1.18
C LYS A 42 5.15 -19.36 0.11
N PHE A 43 4.52 -19.04 1.24
CA PHE A 43 5.12 -19.07 2.57
C PHE A 43 4.06 -19.51 3.58
N THR A 44 4.44 -20.33 4.56
CA THR A 44 3.60 -20.68 5.72
C THR A 44 4.26 -20.22 7.01
N VAL A 45 3.48 -19.62 7.92
CA VAL A 45 3.95 -19.24 9.26
C VAL A 45 3.66 -20.43 10.17
N LYS A 46 4.73 -21.05 10.68
CA LYS A 46 4.63 -22.13 11.65
C LYS A 46 4.28 -21.56 13.03
N ASP A 47 3.71 -22.38 13.91
CA ASP A 47 3.38 -21.99 15.29
C ASP A 47 4.62 -21.53 16.09
N ASP A 48 5.82 -21.98 15.69
CA ASP A 48 7.12 -21.57 16.23
C ASP A 48 7.57 -20.16 15.75
N GLY A 49 6.76 -19.46 14.95
CA GLY A 49 7.08 -18.16 14.37
C GLY A 49 8.04 -18.22 13.16
N THR A 50 8.48 -19.41 12.78
CA THR A 50 9.36 -19.62 11.61
C THR A 50 8.56 -19.61 10.30
N ILE A 51 9.15 -19.09 9.24
CA ILE A 51 8.54 -19.02 7.91
C ILE A 51 9.15 -20.13 7.04
N GLY A 52 8.31 -21.04 6.54
CA GLY A 52 8.73 -22.18 5.71
C GLY A 52 8.07 -22.21 4.32
N PRO A 53 8.65 -22.94 3.35
CA PRO A 53 8.02 -23.17 2.05
C PRO A 53 6.74 -23.99 2.24
N ALA A 54 5.67 -23.68 1.49
CA ALA A 54 4.36 -24.31 1.64
C ALA A 54 4.29 -25.76 1.09
N THR A 55 5.42 -26.48 1.07
CA THR A 55 5.55 -27.84 0.57
C THR A 55 5.38 -28.91 1.63
N VAL A 56 5.27 -28.57 2.92
CA VAL A 56 5.01 -29.56 3.99
C VAL A 56 3.50 -29.81 4.17
N GLY A 57 2.92 -30.65 3.30
CA GLY A 57 1.70 -31.42 3.61
C GLY A 57 0.33 -30.70 3.54
N PHE A 58 0.17 -29.62 2.78
CA PHE A 58 -1.14 -28.97 2.61
C PHE A 58 -1.81 -29.33 1.28
N PRO A 59 -3.11 -29.73 1.28
CA PRO A 59 -3.89 -29.89 0.05
C PRO A 59 -3.94 -28.56 -0.71
N HIS A 60 -3.58 -28.54 -2.00
CA HIS A 60 -3.80 -27.39 -2.88
C HIS A 60 -5.31 -27.17 -3.04
N PRO A 61 -5.90 -26.09 -2.50
CA PRO A 61 -7.30 -25.80 -2.76
C PRO A 61 -7.41 -25.26 -4.19
N SER A 62 -8.12 -25.95 -5.07
CA SER A 62 -8.36 -25.48 -6.45
C SER A 62 -9.19 -24.18 -6.50
N ASN A 63 -9.72 -23.73 -5.36
CA ASN A 63 -10.56 -22.54 -5.15
C ASN A 63 -9.86 -21.35 -4.46
N VAL A 64 -8.60 -21.43 -4.01
CA VAL A 64 -7.89 -20.25 -3.42
C VAL A 64 -7.49 -19.19 -4.46
N THR A 65 -7.49 -19.53 -5.74
CA THR A 65 -7.09 -18.62 -6.84
C THR A 65 -7.97 -17.37 -6.91
N GLY A 66 -9.28 -17.47 -6.67
CA GLY A 66 -10.19 -16.32 -6.73
C GLY A 66 -9.90 -15.29 -5.64
N VAL A 67 -9.78 -15.74 -4.39
CA VAL A 67 -9.50 -14.87 -3.23
C VAL A 67 -8.09 -14.29 -3.33
N VAL A 68 -7.09 -15.07 -3.75
CA VAL A 68 -5.72 -14.56 -3.99
C VAL A 68 -5.72 -13.45 -5.03
N ARG A 69 -6.43 -13.63 -6.16
CA ARG A 69 -6.53 -12.59 -7.21
C ARG A 69 -7.19 -11.32 -6.69
N LEU A 70 -8.25 -11.43 -5.88
CA LEU A 70 -8.92 -10.28 -5.29
C LEU A 70 -8.00 -9.48 -4.37
N PHE A 71 -7.32 -10.16 -3.42
CA PHE A 71 -6.38 -9.49 -2.52
C PHE A 71 -5.24 -8.82 -3.29
N ARG A 72 -4.75 -9.47 -4.35
CA ARG A 72 -3.72 -8.90 -5.22
C ARG A 72 -4.23 -7.68 -5.98
N ALA A 73 -5.44 -7.74 -6.54
CA ALA A 73 -6.05 -6.60 -7.20
C ALA A 73 -6.22 -5.41 -6.25
N LEU A 74 -6.68 -5.65 -5.01
CA LEU A 74 -6.81 -4.61 -4.00
C LEU A 74 -5.45 -4.01 -3.60
N SER A 75 -4.42 -4.83 -3.45
CA SER A 75 -3.06 -4.32 -3.17
C SER A 75 -2.52 -3.46 -4.31
N VAL A 76 -2.70 -3.90 -5.57
CA VAL A 76 -2.31 -3.12 -6.76
C VAL A 76 -3.09 -1.82 -6.83
N LEU A 77 -4.38 -1.84 -6.53
CA LEU A 77 -5.22 -0.63 -6.45
C LEU A 77 -4.65 0.34 -5.41
N CYS A 78 -4.26 -0.15 -4.23
CA CYS A 78 -3.64 0.65 -3.18
C CYS A 78 -2.34 1.33 -3.66
N PHE A 79 -1.47 0.58 -4.35
CA PHE A 79 -0.23 1.13 -4.91
C PHE A 79 -0.50 2.11 -6.05
N ALA A 80 -1.50 1.84 -6.90
CA ALA A 80 -1.91 2.74 -7.96
C ALA A 80 -2.46 4.06 -7.40
N VAL A 81 -3.25 4.02 -6.33
CA VAL A 81 -3.74 5.21 -5.62
C VAL A 81 -2.58 6.02 -5.05
N CYS A 82 -1.60 5.40 -4.39
CA CYS A 82 -0.40 6.10 -3.92
C CYS A 82 0.40 6.71 -5.08
N GLY A 83 0.63 5.95 -6.14
CA GLY A 83 1.34 6.44 -7.34
C GLY A 83 0.62 7.63 -7.97
N ALA A 84 -0.70 7.55 -8.12
CA ALA A 84 -1.53 8.63 -8.64
C ALA A 84 -1.47 9.88 -7.75
N ALA A 85 -1.51 9.72 -6.42
CA ALA A 85 -1.38 10.83 -5.48
C ALA A 85 -0.03 11.55 -5.62
N VAL A 86 1.06 10.80 -5.74
CA VAL A 86 2.41 11.37 -5.94
C VAL A 86 2.52 12.06 -7.30
N LEU A 87 2.04 11.43 -8.37
CA LEU A 87 2.05 12.01 -9.72
C LEU A 87 1.22 13.30 -9.78
N TYR A 88 0.08 13.34 -9.08
CA TYR A 88 -0.74 14.53 -8.96
C TYR A 88 -0.01 15.64 -8.19
N GLY A 89 0.71 15.31 -7.13
CA GLY A 89 1.58 16.26 -6.44
C GLY A 89 2.65 16.86 -7.36
N ILE A 90 3.33 16.03 -8.17
CA ILE A 90 4.33 16.48 -9.14
C ILE A 90 3.69 17.39 -10.20
N TYR A 91 2.51 17.03 -10.69
CA TYR A 91 1.74 17.83 -11.65
C TYR A 91 1.44 19.25 -11.14
N LEU A 92 1.13 19.39 -9.85
CA LEU A 92 0.90 20.70 -9.23
C LEU A 92 2.18 21.49 -8.94
N ILE A 93 3.34 20.82 -8.76
CA ILE A 93 4.62 21.49 -8.51
C ILE A 93 5.22 22.03 -9.81
N VAL A 94 5.03 21.34 -10.94
CA VAL A 94 5.63 21.70 -12.23
C VAL A 94 4.65 22.56 -13.05
N PRO A 95 4.90 23.88 -13.20
CA PRO A 95 3.98 24.81 -13.88
C PRO A 95 3.94 24.66 -15.41
N GLN A 96 4.63 23.67 -15.99
CA GLN A 96 4.53 23.35 -17.42
C GLN A 96 3.50 22.25 -17.69
N PHE A 97 2.99 21.59 -16.64
CA PHE A 97 1.99 20.53 -16.77
C PHE A 97 0.55 21.03 -16.56
N HIS A 98 0.35 22.23 -16.00
CA HIS A 98 -0.97 22.84 -15.78
C HIS A 98 -1.02 24.31 -16.20
#